data_AF-A0A8R2BBW5-F1
#
_entry.id   AF-A0A8R2BBW5-F1
#
_cell.length_a   1.000
_cell.length_b   1.000
_cell.length_c   1.000
_cell.angle_alpha   90.00
_cell.angle_beta   90.00
_cell.angle_gamma   90.00
#
_symmetry.space_group_name_H-M   'P 1'
#
loop_
_entity.id
_entity.type
_entity.pdbx_description
1 polymer ?
#
loop_
_entity_poly.entity_id
_entity_poly.type
_entity_poly.pdbx_seq_one_letter_code
_entity_poly.pdbx_strand_id
1 'polypeptide(L)'
;MIFPKKYTNEIVGEIGNTVNIRSNISCMEDINNWVSEFGELNFSHWNYRSSIPNGQRIVCSKKFVCQHSNFKKPNINKKGLSKNANCPATIDVTIKLNTTATKKKDPFIKGFYWSW
;
A
#
# COMPACT_ATOMS: atom_id res chain seq x y z
N MET A 1 4.68 13.57 -2.93
CA MET A 1 3.66 12.53 -3.15
C MET A 1 2.30 13.17 -2.99
N ILE A 2 1.38 12.87 -3.90
CA ILE A 2 -0.02 13.31 -3.81
C ILE A 2 -0.85 12.10 -3.37
N PHE A 3 -1.74 12.28 -2.39
CA PHE A 3 -2.52 11.17 -1.84
C PHE A 3 -3.99 11.21 -2.29
N PRO A 4 -4.63 10.04 -2.38
CA PRO A 4 -6.07 9.92 -2.64
C PRO A 4 -6.92 10.78 -1.70
N LYS A 5 -7.79 11.64 -2.24
CA LYS A 5 -8.56 12.61 -1.43
C LYS A 5 -9.72 11.97 -0.66
N LYS A 6 -10.20 10.81 -1.13
CA LYS A 6 -11.27 10.05 -0.47
C LYS A 6 -10.89 9.59 0.94
N TYR A 7 -9.59 9.43 1.20
CA TYR A 7 -9.06 8.91 2.45
C TYR A 7 -8.27 9.98 3.21
N THR A 8 -8.26 9.87 4.53
CA THR A 8 -7.36 10.66 5.37
C THR A 8 -6.01 9.96 5.37
N ASN A 9 -4.95 10.65 4.92
CA ASN A 9 -3.62 10.09 4.79
C ASN A 9 -2.62 10.92 5.60
N GLU A 10 -1.75 10.25 6.34
CA GLU A 10 -0.70 10.87 7.14
C GLU A 10 0.61 10.10 6.95
N ILE A 11 1.70 10.82 6.70
CA ILE A 11 3.06 10.25 6.70
C ILE A 11 3.50 10.15 8.17
N VAL A 12 3.72 8.93 8.65
CA VAL A 12 4.08 8.67 10.06
C VAL A 12 5.56 8.40 10.26
N GLY A 13 6.34 8.32 9.19
CA GLY A 13 7.79 8.22 9.26
C GLY A 13 8.44 7.80 7.95
N GLU A 14 9.72 8.09 7.85
CA GLU A 14 10.57 7.78 6.70
C GLU A 14 11.83 7.08 7.20
N ILE A 15 12.16 5.94 6.60
CA ILE A 15 13.36 5.16 6.94
C ILE A 15 14.06 4.80 5.63
N GLY A 16 15.17 5.47 5.34
CA GLY A 16 15.86 5.33 4.06
C GLY A 16 14.92 5.62 2.89
N ASN A 17 14.73 4.63 2.00
CA ASN A 17 13.86 4.75 0.83
C ASN A 17 12.42 4.25 1.08
N THR A 18 12.05 4.03 2.34
CA THR A 18 10.71 3.56 2.72
C THR A 18 9.95 4.67 3.42
N VAL A 19 8.74 4.96 2.95
CA VAL A 19 7.81 5.90 3.59
C VAL A 19 6.65 5.12 4.18
N ASN A 20 6.39 5.34 5.46
CA ASN A 20 5.26 4.74 6.17
C ASN A 20 4.09 5.72 6.18
N ILE A 21 2.97 5.28 5.61
CA ILE A 21 1.74 6.07 5.52
C ILE A 21 0.65 5.37 6.33
N ARG A 22 -0.12 6.16 7.09
CA ARG A 22 -1.37 5.72 7.69
C ARG A 22 -2.52 6.27 6.87
N SER A 23 -3.52 5.42 6.65
CA SER A 23 -4.74 5.77 5.94
C SER A 23 -5.94 5.14 6.61
N ASN A 24 -7.11 5.76 6.54
CA ASN A 24 -8.36 5.24 7.11
C ASN A 24 -9.07 4.20 6.21
N ILE A 25 -8.32 3.50 5.36
CA ILE A 25 -8.82 2.36 4.57
C ILE A 25 -9.18 1.16 5.46
N SER A 26 -10.24 0.44 5.10
CA SER A 26 -10.86 -0.56 5.98
C SER A 26 -10.97 -1.96 5.39
N CYS A 27 -10.98 -2.08 4.06
CA CYS A 27 -11.17 -3.37 3.38
C CYS A 27 -10.27 -3.56 2.14
N MET A 28 -10.33 -4.77 1.55
CA MET A 28 -9.54 -5.13 0.34
C MET A 28 -9.85 -4.26 -0.88
N GLU A 29 -11.08 -3.75 -0.98
CA GLU A 29 -11.51 -2.86 -2.06
C GLU A 29 -10.91 -1.47 -1.89
N ASP A 30 -10.93 -0.93 -0.67
CA ASP A 30 -10.29 0.35 -0.34
C ASP A 30 -8.79 0.33 -0.69
N ILE A 31 -8.10 -0.80 -0.45
CA ILE A 31 -6.70 -0.96 -0.84
C ILE A 31 -6.52 -0.78 -2.35
N ASN A 32 -7.37 -1.41 -3.17
CA ASN A 32 -7.28 -1.29 -4.62
C ASN A 32 -7.52 0.15 -5.07
N ASN A 33 -8.58 0.76 -4.55
CA ASN A 33 -8.95 2.13 -4.88
C ASN A 33 -7.84 3.12 -4.49
N TRP A 34 -7.29 2.96 -3.28
CA TRP A 34 -6.20 3.79 -2.79
C TRP A 34 -4.95 3.68 -3.67
N VAL A 35 -4.51 2.46 -4.01
CA VAL A 35 -3.31 2.25 -4.83
C VAL A 35 -3.51 2.72 -6.27
N SER A 36 -4.71 2.55 -6.83
CA SER A 36 -5.04 3.04 -8.19
C SER A 36 -4.99 4.57 -8.24
N GLU A 37 -5.73 5.24 -7.35
CA GLU A 37 -5.78 6.71 -7.32
C GLU A 37 -4.41 7.30 -6.96
N PHE A 38 -3.67 6.69 -6.02
CA PHE A 38 -2.28 7.09 -5.73
C PHE A 38 -1.38 6.95 -6.96
N GLY A 39 -1.54 5.86 -7.70
CA GLY A 39 -0.83 5.61 -8.95
C GLY A 39 -1.06 6.71 -9.97
N GLU A 40 -2.33 6.99 -10.26
CA GLU A 40 -2.76 8.03 -11.20
C GLU A 40 -2.23 9.42 -10.81
N LEU A 41 -2.38 9.81 -9.54
CA LEU A 41 -1.95 11.12 -9.04
C LEU A 41 -0.43 11.33 -9.09
N ASN A 42 0.37 10.26 -9.08
CA ASN A 42 1.83 10.33 -9.09
C ASN A 42 2.45 9.75 -10.36
N PHE A 43 1.66 9.57 -11.43
CA PHE A 43 2.11 9.01 -12.71
C PHE A 43 2.88 7.69 -12.56
N SER A 44 2.41 6.84 -11.66
CA SER A 44 3.01 5.54 -11.35
C SER A 44 1.98 4.43 -11.52
N HIS A 45 2.39 3.30 -12.08
CA HIS A 45 1.50 2.16 -12.26
C HIS A 45 1.98 0.99 -11.42
N TRP A 46 1.04 0.35 -10.74
CA TRP A 46 1.29 -0.66 -9.72
C TRP A 46 0.63 -1.97 -10.08
N ASN A 47 1.44 -3.00 -10.30
CA ASN A 47 0.98 -4.34 -10.61
C ASN A 47 0.72 -5.10 -9.32
N TYR A 48 -0.44 -5.76 -9.24
CA TYR A 48 -0.75 -6.68 -8.16
C TYR A 48 0.28 -7.82 -8.10
N ARG A 49 0.81 -8.08 -6.91
CA ARG A 49 1.74 -9.19 -6.64
C ARG A 49 1.06 -10.32 -5.88
N SER A 50 0.47 -10.03 -4.73
CA SER A 50 -0.08 -11.02 -3.81
C SER A 50 -1.05 -10.39 -2.81
N SER A 51 -1.91 -11.21 -2.19
CA SER A 51 -2.82 -10.78 -1.13
C SER A 51 -2.97 -11.81 -0.03
N ILE A 52 -3.37 -11.34 1.15
CA ILE A 52 -3.77 -12.14 2.30
C ILE A 52 -5.13 -11.59 2.74
N PRO A 53 -6.25 -12.22 2.35
CA PRO A 53 -7.59 -11.66 2.57
C PRO A 53 -8.10 -11.77 4.01
N ASN A 54 -7.63 -12.77 4.79
CA ASN A 54 -8.03 -13.02 6.18
C ASN A 54 -6.84 -13.58 6.96
N GLY A 55 -6.03 -12.71 7.58
CA GLY A 55 -4.87 -13.16 8.36
C GLY A 55 -5.19 -13.35 9.85
N GLN A 56 -4.42 -14.16 10.56
CA GLN A 56 -4.62 -14.35 12.01
C GLN A 56 -4.49 -13.07 12.84
N ARG A 57 -3.69 -12.09 12.37
CA ARG A 57 -3.37 -10.84 13.10
C ARG A 57 -3.70 -9.58 12.30
N ILE A 58 -4.31 -9.73 11.13
CA ILE A 58 -4.64 -8.64 10.19
C ILE A 58 -6.03 -8.91 9.61
N VAL A 59 -6.74 -7.84 9.24
CA VAL A 59 -7.96 -7.98 8.43
C VAL A 59 -7.53 -8.51 7.07
N CYS A 60 -6.72 -7.74 6.36
CA CYS A 60 -6.19 -8.13 5.06
C CYS A 60 -4.89 -7.39 4.70
N SER A 61 -4.19 -7.88 3.68
CA SER A 61 -3.01 -7.22 3.12
C SER A 61 -2.93 -7.44 1.60
N LYS A 62 -2.35 -6.47 0.88
CA LYS A 62 -1.96 -6.62 -0.52
C LYS A 62 -0.56 -6.06 -0.74
N LYS A 63 0.15 -6.68 -1.68
CA LYS A 63 1.46 -6.21 -2.16
C LYS A 63 1.36 -5.86 -3.63
N PHE A 64 2.00 -4.76 -3.98
CA PHE A 64 2.10 -4.26 -5.34
C PHE A 64 3.56 -3.96 -5.69
N VAL A 65 3.88 -4.09 -6.97
CA VAL A 65 5.20 -3.81 -7.52
C VAL A 65 5.07 -2.84 -8.67
N CYS A 66 6.06 -1.99 -8.88
CA CYS A 66 6.06 -1.07 -10.01
C CYS A 66 5.84 -1.80 -11.34
N GLN A 67 5.12 -1.20 -12.28
CA GLN A 67 4.97 -1.71 -13.65
C GLN A 67 6.32 -1.94 -14.30
N HIS A 68 7.35 -1.16 -13.96
CA HIS A 68 8.72 -1.27 -14.46
C HIS A 68 9.60 -2.28 -13.71
N SER A 69 9.06 -3.02 -12.74
CA SER A 69 9.75 -4.12 -12.07
C SER A 69 9.98 -5.32 -13.01
N ASN A 70 10.77 -6.28 -12.56
CA ASN A 70 11.01 -7.55 -13.25
C ASN A 70 9.83 -8.55 -13.12
N PHE A 71 8.79 -8.20 -12.37
CA PHE A 71 7.69 -9.11 -12.09
C PHE A 71 6.93 -9.51 -13.37
N LYS A 72 6.86 -10.81 -13.64
CA LYS A 72 6.20 -11.41 -14.81
C LYS A 72 6.68 -10.86 -16.16
N LYS A 73 7.91 -10.36 -16.24
CA LYS A 73 8.50 -9.89 -17.50
C LYS A 73 9.52 -10.89 -18.06
N PRO A 74 9.63 -10.99 -19.39
CA PRO A 74 10.67 -11.80 -20.01
C PRO A 74 12.04 -11.19 -19.72
N ASN A 75 13.01 -12.06 -19.44
CA ASN A 75 14.40 -11.66 -19.18
C ASN A 75 15.12 -11.20 -20.47
N ILE A 76 14.59 -11.61 -21.63
CA ILE A 76 15.12 -11.27 -22.95
C ILE A 76 14.07 -10.46 -23.69
N ASN A 77 14.38 -9.20 -23.98
CA ASN A 77 13.50 -8.30 -24.72
C ASN A 77 13.53 -8.60 -26.22
N LYS A 78 13.00 -9.78 -26.62
CA LYS A 78 13.05 -10.28 -28.01
C LYS A 78 12.48 -9.31 -29.06
N LYS A 79 11.65 -8.34 -28.65
CA LYS A 79 10.99 -7.38 -29.54
C LYS A 79 11.33 -5.91 -29.24
N GLY A 80 12.23 -5.62 -28.30
CA GLY A 80 12.50 -4.24 -27.85
C GLY A 80 11.37 -3.57 -27.05
N LEU A 81 10.21 -4.21 -26.90
CA LEU A 81 8.99 -3.63 -26.31
C LEU A 81 9.00 -3.58 -24.76
N SER A 82 9.73 -4.46 -24.08
CA SER A 82 9.66 -4.52 -22.62
C SER A 82 10.58 -3.47 -21.96
N LYS A 83 9.98 -2.43 -21.37
CA LYS A 83 10.67 -1.49 -20.46
C LYS A 83 10.81 -2.14 -19.08
N ASN A 84 11.74 -3.08 -18.93
CA ASN A 84 12.09 -3.65 -17.63
C ASN A 84 13.28 -2.87 -17.06
N ALA A 85 12.98 -1.86 -16.25
CA ALA A 85 14.01 -1.06 -15.59
C ALA A 85 14.53 -1.72 -14.30
N ASN A 86 14.09 -2.95 -14.02
CA ASN A 86 14.32 -3.64 -12.74
C ASN A 86 13.98 -2.76 -11.52
N CYS A 87 12.90 -1.99 -11.63
CA CYS A 87 12.51 -1.03 -10.60
C CYS A 87 12.21 -1.77 -9.28
N PRO A 88 12.88 -1.43 -8.17
CA PRO A 88 12.69 -2.10 -6.88
C PRO A 88 11.48 -1.58 -6.10
N ALA A 89 10.78 -0.56 -6.61
CA ALA A 89 9.70 0.09 -5.88
C ALA A 89 8.50 -0.86 -5.67
N THR A 90 8.00 -0.88 -4.43
CA THR A 90 6.87 -1.70 -3.99
C THR A 90 5.94 -0.90 -3.09
N ILE A 91 4.65 -1.25 -3.10
CA ILE A 91 3.68 -0.78 -2.11
C ILE A 91 3.16 -1.99 -1.35
N ASP A 92 3.36 -2.00 -0.05
CA ASP A 92 2.81 -3.01 0.86
C ASP A 92 1.73 -2.38 1.73
N VAL A 93 0.48 -2.81 1.55
CA VAL A 93 -0.67 -2.30 2.30
C VAL A 93 -1.17 -3.37 3.25
N THR A 94 -1.34 -3.03 4.52
CA THR A 94 -1.81 -3.95 5.57
C THR A 94 -2.84 -3.28 6.45
N ILE A 95 -4.02 -3.89 6.55
CA ILE A 95 -5.10 -3.46 7.44
C ILE A 95 -5.04 -4.32 8.70
N LYS A 96 -4.67 -3.70 9.82
CA LYS A 96 -4.56 -4.39 11.12
C LYS A 96 -5.93 -4.59 11.75
N LEU A 97 -6.08 -5.67 12.52
CA LEU A 97 -7.30 -5.87 13.32
C LEU A 97 -7.40 -4.79 14.40
N ASN A 98 -8.60 -4.19 14.53
CA ASN A 98 -8.91 -3.22 15.58
C ASN A 98 -9.30 -3.91 16.90
N THR A 99 -8.34 -4.62 17.50
CA THR A 99 -8.53 -5.28 18.81
C THR A 99 -8.17 -4.35 19.96
N THR A 100 -8.65 -4.64 21.18
CA THR A 100 -8.25 -3.91 22.40
C THR A 100 -6.74 -3.90 22.60
N ALA A 101 -6.04 -4.98 22.24
CA ALA A 101 -4.59 -5.04 22.31
C ALA A 101 -3.91 -4.11 21.27
N THR A 102 -4.45 -4.06 20.05
CA THR A 102 -3.97 -3.12 19.01
C THR A 102 -4.20 -1.68 19.45
N LYS A 103 -5.38 -1.35 19.99
CA LYS A 103 -5.68 -0.04 20.59
C LYS A 103 -4.69 0.35 21.68
N LYS A 104 -4.30 -0.59 22.55
CA LYS A 104 -3.32 -0.31 23.62
C LYS A 104 -1.90 -0.03 23.10
N LYS A 105 -1.51 -0.61 21.96
CA LYS A 105 -0.14 -0.53 21.43
C LYS A 105 0.05 0.48 20.30
N ASP A 106 -1.01 0.83 19.58
CA ASP A 106 -0.97 1.72 18.43
C ASP A 106 -1.50 3.12 18.83
N PRO A 107 -0.62 4.13 19.03
CA PRO A 107 -1.04 5.47 19.46
C PRO A 107 -2.06 6.12 18.54
N PHE A 108 -2.05 5.78 17.25
CA PHE A 108 -2.96 6.37 16.26
C PHE A 108 -4.39 5.84 16.40
N ILE A 109 -4.58 4.60 16.88
CA ILE A 109 -5.92 4.06 17.15
C ILE A 109 -6.44 4.60 18.49
N LYS A 110 -5.56 5.00 19.43
CA LYS A 110 -5.97 5.60 20.71
C LYS A 110 -6.64 6.96 20.55
N GLY A 111 -6.24 7.74 19.54
CA GLY A 111 -6.70 9.12 19.35
C GLY A 111 -8.18 9.28 18.97
N PHE A 112 -8.87 8.23 18.53
CA PHE A 112 -10.27 8.30 18.09
C PHE A 112 -11.31 8.28 19.23
N TYR A 113 -10.87 8.33 20.49
CA TYR A 113 -11.72 8.22 21.70
C TYR A 113 -11.86 9.55 22.48
N TRP A 114 -11.69 10.71 21.85
CA TRP A 114 -11.89 12.02 22.50
C TRP A 114 -12.80 12.97 21.71
N SER A 115 -13.94 12.47 21.24
CA SER A 115 -15.04 13.32 20.77
C SER A 115 -16.37 12.65 21.11
N TRP A 116 -16.88 12.99 22.29
CA TRP A 116 -18.30 12.86 22.66
C TRP A 116 -19.01 14.16 22.28
#